data_AF-A0A3D5BT64-F1
#
_entry.id   AF-A0A3D5BT64-F1
#
_cell.length_a   1.000
_cell.length_b   1.000
_cell.length_c   1.000
_cell.angle_alpha   90.00
_cell.angle_beta   90.00
_cell.angle_gamma   90.00
#
_symmetry.space_group_name_H-M   'P 1'
#
loop_
_entity.id
_entity.type
_entity.pdbx_description
1 polymer ?
#
loop_
_entity_poly.entity_id
_entity_poly.type
_entity_poly.pdbx_seq_one_letter_code
_entity_poly.pdbx_strand_id
1 'polypeptide(L)'
;GSAIEQHDVDSLLHPAASRAQGGGACLPKGIDALTLGKVRGVFDQTQEAGLSAEDVADLIGISRSTSRRYLEYLISEGTLYADAVYGSVGRPERRYFRC
;
A
#
# COMPACT_ATOMS: atom_id res chain seq x y z
N GLY A 1 -1.77 8.03 -32.24
CA GLY A 1 -0.78 8.10 -31.16
C GLY A 1 -1.28 7.23 -30.06
N SER A 2 -0.68 6.05 -29.92
CA SER A 2 -1.14 4.98 -29.02
C SER A 2 -0.75 5.22 -27.57
N ALA A 3 -1.51 4.54 -26.69
CA ALA A 3 -1.27 4.26 -25.27
C ALA A 3 -1.50 5.46 -24.34
N ILE A 4 -2.39 5.40 -23.35
CA ILE A 4 -2.61 4.29 -22.42
C ILE A 4 -4.11 4.15 -22.17
N GLU A 5 -4.68 3.05 -22.65
CA GLU A 5 -5.92 2.50 -22.12
C GLU A 5 -5.60 1.74 -20.82
N GLN A 6 -6.66 1.45 -20.07
CA GLN A 6 -6.76 0.45 -18.99
C GLN A 6 -6.43 0.99 -17.57
N HIS A 7 -7.22 0.71 -16.53
CA HIS A 7 -8.42 -0.11 -16.40
C HIS A 7 -9.10 0.34 -15.09
N ASP A 8 -10.37 0.73 -15.15
CA ASP A 8 -11.19 0.90 -13.95
C ASP A 8 -11.53 -0.51 -13.46
N VAL A 9 -10.74 -1.04 -12.52
CA VAL A 9 -11.02 -2.31 -11.85
C VAL A 9 -11.66 -2.02 -10.49
N ASP A 10 -12.82 -1.37 -10.53
CA ASP A 10 -13.78 -1.45 -9.43
C ASP A 10 -14.52 -2.79 -9.54
N SER A 11 -14.01 -3.81 -8.86
CA SER A 11 -14.84 -4.89 -8.32
C SER A 11 -14.00 -5.95 -7.61
N LEU A 12 -14.58 -6.46 -6.52
CA LEU A 12 -14.15 -7.60 -5.71
C LEU A 12 -13.22 -7.27 -4.54
N LEU A 13 -13.60 -6.30 -3.71
CA LEU A 13 -13.35 -6.45 -2.27
C LEU A 13 -14.66 -6.91 -1.60
N HIS A 14 -14.74 -8.22 -1.36
CA HIS A 14 -15.80 -8.84 -0.58
C HIS A 14 -16.01 -8.09 0.75
N PRO A 15 -17.24 -7.68 1.11
CA PRO A 15 -17.56 -7.26 2.46
C PRO A 15 -17.67 -8.50 3.35
N ALA A 16 -16.54 -9.13 3.67
CA ALA A 16 -16.46 -10.07 4.77
C ALA A 16 -16.21 -9.26 6.05
N ALA A 17 -17.28 -8.68 6.58
CA ALA A 17 -17.37 -8.32 7.97
C ALA A 17 -17.13 -9.58 8.81
N SER A 18 -15.89 -9.83 9.22
CA SER A 18 -15.53 -10.93 10.11
C SER A 18 -14.73 -10.39 11.29
N ARG A 19 -15.52 -9.85 12.24
CA ARG A 19 -15.33 -9.90 13.70
C ARG A 19 -13.93 -9.62 14.23
N ALA A 20 -13.80 -8.40 14.74
CA ALA A 20 -12.90 -8.02 15.82
C ALA A 20 -12.70 -9.16 16.84
N GLN A 21 -11.44 -9.52 17.09
CA GLN A 21 -11.02 -10.19 18.31
C GLN A 21 -9.63 -9.68 18.72
N GLY A 22 -9.55 -9.10 19.91
CA GLY A 22 -8.30 -8.78 20.62
C GLY A 22 -8.01 -7.28 20.71
N GLY A 23 -8.01 -6.72 21.92
CA GLY A 23 -7.98 -5.28 22.16
C GLY A 23 -6.74 -4.55 21.64
N GLY A 24 -6.96 -3.33 21.14
CA GLY A 24 -5.92 -2.42 20.67
C GLY A 24 -6.38 -1.68 19.41
N ALA A 25 -6.54 -0.36 19.51
CA ALA A 25 -6.81 0.62 18.43
C ALA A 25 -7.90 0.24 17.40
N CYS A 26 -9.02 0.98 17.42
CA CYS A 26 -10.00 0.92 16.34
C CYS A 26 -9.35 1.43 15.04
N LEU A 27 -9.11 0.53 14.09
CA LEU A 27 -8.56 0.89 12.77
C LEU A 27 -9.49 1.90 12.07
N PRO A 28 -8.94 2.87 11.30
CA PRO A 28 -9.75 3.84 10.60
C PRO A 28 -10.62 3.17 9.54
N LYS A 29 -11.74 3.80 9.21
CA LYS A 29 -12.67 3.29 8.19
C LYS A 29 -11.93 3.04 6.88
N GLY A 30 -12.11 1.84 6.31
CA GLY A 30 -11.48 1.46 5.06
C GLY A 30 -10.05 0.92 5.19
N ILE A 31 -9.58 0.66 6.41
CA ILE A 31 -8.40 -0.15 6.74
C ILE A 31 -8.88 -1.42 7.45
N ASP A 32 -8.51 -2.58 6.90
CA ASP A 32 -8.78 -3.89 7.45
C ASP A 32 -7.47 -4.53 7.96
N ALA A 33 -7.54 -5.20 9.10
CA ALA A 33 -6.36 -5.75 9.79
C ALA A 33 -5.64 -6.82 8.95
N LEU A 34 -6.38 -7.65 8.20
CA LEU A 34 -5.78 -8.71 7.38
C LEU A 34 -4.97 -8.10 6.23
N THR A 35 -5.55 -7.13 5.53
CA THR A 35 -4.87 -6.44 4.43
C THR A 35 -3.68 -5.62 4.94
N LEU A 36 -3.84 -4.94 6.07
CA LEU A 36 -2.77 -4.19 6.73
C LEU A 36 -1.60 -5.09 7.10
N GLY A 37 -1.87 -6.28 7.64
CA GLY A 37 -0.84 -7.27 7.96
C GLY A 37 -0.04 -7.71 6.73
N LYS A 38 -0.72 -7.93 5.59
CA LYS A 38 -0.07 -8.25 4.32
C LYS A 38 0.82 -7.10 3.83
N VAL A 39 0.30 -5.87 3.83
CA VAL A 39 1.08 -4.68 3.43
C VAL A 39 2.30 -4.52 4.31
N ARG A 40 2.16 -4.68 5.63
CA ARG A 40 3.29 -4.60 6.57
C ARG A 40 4.34 -5.69 6.29
N GLY A 41 3.89 -6.91 6.04
CA GLY A 41 4.76 -8.05 5.73
C GLY A 41 5.61 -7.87 4.48
N VAL A 42 5.15 -7.08 3.50
CA VAL A 42 5.95 -6.73 2.31
C VAL A 42 7.23 -5.97 2.68
N PHE A 43 7.21 -5.21 3.78
CA PHE A 43 8.35 -4.45 4.28
C PHE A 43 9.14 -5.19 5.38
N ASP A 44 8.81 -6.45 5.68
CA ASP A 44 9.58 -7.20 6.70
C ASP A 44 10.98 -7.59 6.23
N GLN A 45 11.19 -7.66 4.92
CA GLN A 45 12.52 -7.84 4.32
C GLN A 45 13.14 -6.47 3.99
N THR A 46 14.46 -6.35 4.11
CA THR A 46 15.18 -5.12 3.77
C THR A 46 15.01 -4.80 2.29
N GLN A 47 14.30 -3.72 1.98
CA GLN A 47 14.08 -3.19 0.65
C GLN A 47 14.92 -1.91 0.49
N GLU A 48 16.20 -2.03 0.14
CA GLU A 48 17.14 -0.89 0.08
C GLU A 48 16.66 0.22 -0.87
N ALA A 49 15.97 -0.15 -1.96
CA ALA A 49 15.45 0.78 -2.95
C ALA A 49 14.05 1.34 -2.61
N GLY A 50 13.44 0.88 -1.50
CA GLY A 50 12.04 1.14 -1.17
C GLY A 50 11.07 0.56 -2.20
N LEU A 51 9.78 0.66 -1.92
CA LEU A 51 8.72 0.16 -2.79
C LEU A 51 7.77 1.28 -3.18
N SER A 52 7.30 1.28 -4.42
CA SER A 52 6.20 2.16 -4.83
C SER A 52 4.85 1.59 -4.39
N ALA A 53 3.79 2.41 -4.50
CA ALA A 53 2.43 1.92 -4.26
C ALA A 53 1.99 0.85 -5.28
N GLU A 54 2.59 0.87 -6.48
CA GLU A 54 2.36 -0.11 -7.54
C GLU A 54 3.05 -1.44 -7.21
N ASP A 55 4.32 -1.41 -6.78
CA ASP A 55 5.02 -2.62 -6.35
C ASP A 55 4.26 -3.36 -5.24
N VAL A 56 3.80 -2.62 -4.22
CA VAL A 56 3.03 -3.20 -3.12
C VAL A 56 1.70 -3.76 -3.60
N ALA A 57 1.03 -3.08 -4.54
CA ALA A 57 -0.23 -3.52 -5.13
C ALA A 57 -0.06 -4.86 -5.88
N ASP A 58 0.97 -4.97 -6.71
CA ASP A 58 1.33 -6.19 -7.43
C ASP A 58 1.70 -7.33 -6.48
N LEU A 59 2.50 -7.06 -5.44
CA LEU A 59 2.97 -8.08 -4.50
C LEU A 59 1.86 -8.76 -3.69
N ILE A 60 0.78 -8.05 -3.37
CA ILE A 60 -0.30 -8.59 -2.52
C ILE A 60 -1.66 -8.72 -3.24
N GLY A 61 -1.72 -8.34 -4.52
CA GLY A 61 -2.91 -8.49 -5.37
C GLY A 61 -4.05 -7.53 -5.00
N ILE A 62 -3.75 -6.25 -4.80
CA ILE A 62 -4.76 -5.20 -4.55
C ILE A 62 -4.61 -4.06 -5.55
N SER A 63 -5.57 -3.14 -5.61
CA SER A 63 -5.42 -1.93 -6.43
C SER A 63 -4.32 -1.01 -5.89
N ARG A 64 -3.68 -0.23 -6.78
CA ARG A 64 -2.74 0.84 -6.42
C ARG A 64 -3.37 1.84 -5.43
N SER A 65 -4.63 2.21 -5.65
CA SER A 65 -5.37 3.15 -4.79
C SER A 65 -5.57 2.59 -3.39
N THR A 66 -5.88 1.29 -3.29
CA THR A 66 -5.98 0.57 -2.02
C THR A 66 -4.61 0.53 -1.35
N SER A 67 -3.58 0.09 -2.06
CA SER A 67 -2.19 0.03 -1.56
C SER A 67 -1.75 1.37 -0.96
N ARG A 68 -1.93 2.47 -1.71
CA ARG A 68 -1.64 3.83 -1.22
C ARG A 68 -2.32 4.14 0.10
N ARG A 69 -3.61 3.80 0.26
CA ARG A 69 -4.34 4.06 1.51
C ARG A 69 -3.68 3.38 2.71
N TYR A 70 -3.29 2.12 2.56
CA TYR A 70 -2.63 1.37 3.63
C TYR A 70 -1.22 1.91 3.90
N LEU A 71 -0.48 2.29 2.86
CA LEU A 71 0.84 2.90 3.01
C LEU A 71 0.78 4.24 3.74
N GLU A 72 -0.20 5.10 3.43
CA GLU A 72 -0.38 6.37 4.15
C GLU A 72 -0.82 6.17 5.60
N TYR A 73 -1.61 5.12 5.88
CA TYR A 73 -1.90 4.72 7.25
C TYR A 73 -0.63 4.31 8.01
N LEU A 74 0.22 3.47 7.41
CA LEU A 74 1.48 3.03 8.03
C LEU A 74 2.49 4.18 8.22
N ILE A 75 2.47 5.20 7.35
CA ILE A 75 3.20 6.45 7.57
C ILE A 75 2.64 7.19 8.80
N SER A 76 1.32 7.30 8.90
CA SER A 76 0.68 7.96 10.05
C SER A 76 0.98 7.24 11.37
N GLU A 77 1.20 5.93 11.35
CA GLU A 77 1.66 5.15 12.52
C GLU A 77 3.17 5.23 12.76
N GLY A 78 3.93 5.88 11.88
CA GLY A 78 5.39 5.96 11.95
C GLY A 78 6.12 4.65 11.64
N THR A 79 5.43 3.67 11.06
CA THR A 79 6.03 2.38 10.66
C THR A 79 6.80 2.50 9.34
N LEU A 80 6.34 3.39 8.45
CA LEU A 80 6.98 3.68 7.17
C LEU A 80 7.25 5.18 7.05
N TYR A 81 8.20 5.54 6.20
CA TYR A 81 8.36 6.88 5.66
C TYR A 81 8.30 6.84 4.14
N ALA A 82 7.97 7.97 3.51
CA ALA A 82 7.98 8.11 2.07
C ALA A 82 9.06 9.09 1.64
N ASP A 83 9.75 8.77 0.55
CA ASP A 83 10.72 9.64 -0.10
C ASP A 83 10.47 9.72 -1.61
N ALA A 84 10.93 10.80 -2.23
CA ALA A 84 10.83 11.01 -3.66
C ALA A 84 12.13 10.56 -4.34
N VAL A 85 12.11 9.40 -4.99
CA VAL A 85 13.28 8.86 -5.67
C VAL A 85 13.32 9.38 -7.11
N TYR A 86 14.42 10.04 -7.45
CA TYR A 86 14.67 10.63 -8.77
C TYR A 86 15.38 9.61 -9.66
N GLY A 87 14.72 9.19 -10.74
CA GLY A 87 15.38 8.44 -11.83
C GLY A 87 16.21 9.36 -12.73
N SER A 88 16.98 8.77 -13.65
CA SER A 88 17.87 9.52 -14.56
C SER A 88 17.14 10.48 -15.49
N VAL A 89 15.88 10.23 -15.84
CA VAL A 89 15.00 11.14 -16.61
C VAL A 89 13.53 10.84 -16.22
N GLY A 90 12.77 11.84 -15.75
CA GLY A 90 11.33 11.68 -15.48
C GLY A 90 10.81 12.46 -14.27
N ARG A 91 9.51 12.31 -13.96
CA ARG A 91 8.94 12.78 -12.68
C ARG A 91 9.47 11.87 -11.56
N PRO A 92 9.77 12.40 -10.37
CA PRO A 92 10.17 11.58 -9.23
C PRO A 92 9.07 10.59 -8.86
N GLU A 93 9.47 9.38 -8.47
CA GLU A 93 8.57 8.34 -7.97
C GLU A 93 8.51 8.39 -6.44
N ARG A 94 7.30 8.36 -5.89
CA ARG A 94 7.12 8.27 -4.43
C ARG A 94 7.32 6.83 -4.00
N ARG A 95 8.38 6.59 -3.23
CA ARG A 95 8.71 5.28 -2.65
C ARG A 95 8.55 5.29 -1.14
N TYR A 96 8.24 4.12 -0.61
CA TYR A 96 7.97 3.87 0.79
C TYR A 96 9.06 2.97 1.35
N PHE A 97 9.50 3.29 2.56
CA PHE A 97 10.63 2.66 3.23
C PHE A 97 10.22 2.37 4.67
N ARG A 98 10.79 1.31 5.24
CA ARG A 98 10.62 1.00 6.66
C ARG A 98 11.42 1.98 7.51
N CYS A 99 10.80 2.54 8.54
CA CYS A 99 11.48 3.37 9.55
C CYS A 99 12.48 2.56 10.38
#